data_AF-F4KT56-F1
#
_entry.id   AF-F4KT56-F1
#
_cell.length_a   1.000
_cell.length_b   1.000
_cell.length_c   1.000
_cell.angle_alpha   90.00
_cell.angle_beta   90.00
_cell.angle_gamma   90.00
#
_symmetry.space_group_name_H-M   'P 1'
#
loop_
_entity.id
_entity.type
_entity.pdbx_description
1 polymer ?
#
loop_
_entity_poly.entity_id
_entity_poly.type
_entity_poly.pdbx_seq_one_letter_code
_entity_poly.pdbx_strand_id
1 'polypeptide(L)'
;MEKEDLYKLTDEELSVEKKKLVKSKLLYAISIGFLAGILIFGVVSWSLSSEKKFGFLIPMLIPVVFIYRLLKTPNKNKDLEDVLKERELI
;
A
#
# COMPACT_ATOMS: atom_id res chain seq x y z
N MET A 1 7.56 10.57 -11.42
CA MET A 1 8.08 10.83 -12.77
C MET A 1 6.91 11.33 -13.57
N GLU A 2 7.13 12.34 -14.39
CA GLU A 2 6.10 12.79 -15.32
C GLU A 2 6.03 11.81 -16.51
N LYS A 3 4.86 11.72 -17.15
CA LYS A 3 4.61 10.77 -18.23
C LYS A 3 5.63 10.93 -19.38
N GLU A 4 6.04 12.16 -19.68
CA GLU A 4 7.02 12.47 -20.73
C GLU A 4 8.40 11.85 -20.47
N ASP A 5 8.85 11.80 -19.21
CA ASP A 5 10.13 11.19 -18.87
C ASP A 5 10.10 9.67 -19.00
N LEU A 6 8.93 9.06 -18.81
CA LEU A 6 8.75 7.62 -18.96
C LEU A 6 8.81 7.18 -20.43
N TYR A 7 8.36 8.02 -21.38
CA TYR A 7 8.51 7.74 -22.81
C TYR A 7 9.96 7.84 -23.31
N LYS A 8 10.82 8.58 -22.62
CA LYS A 8 12.24 8.69 -22.98
C LYS A 8 13.04 7.43 -22.59
N LEU A 9 12.48 6.58 -21.74
CA LEU A 9 13.13 5.34 -21.31
C LEU A 9 13.11 4.27 -22.40
N THR A 10 14.18 3.50 -22.45
CA THR A 10 14.25 2.24 -23.19
C THR A 10 13.42 1.15 -22.52
N ASP A 11 13.09 0.09 -23.26
CA ASP A 11 12.27 -1.02 -22.73
C ASP A 11 12.96 -1.75 -21.56
N GLU A 12 14.30 -1.79 -21.56
CA GLU A 12 15.10 -2.34 -20.46
C GLU A 12 14.95 -1.51 -19.18
N GLU A 13 15.05 -0.19 -19.28
CA GLU A 13 14.86 0.75 -18.17
C GLU A 13 13.41 0.73 -17.66
N LEU A 14 12.44 0.62 -18.57
CA LEU A 14 11.02 0.55 -18.23
C LEU A 14 10.69 -0.76 -17.47
N SER A 15 11.38 -1.85 -17.79
CA SER A 15 11.29 -3.13 -17.06
C SER A 15 11.82 -3.02 -15.62
N VAL A 16 12.89 -2.24 -15.40
CA VAL A 16 13.41 -1.96 -14.05
C VAL A 16 12.40 -1.17 -13.24
N GLU A 17 11.81 -0.12 -13.82
CA GLU A 17 10.82 0.71 -13.12
C GLU A 17 9.53 -0.08 -12.85
N LYS A 18 9.09 -0.97 -13.77
CA LYS A 18 8.01 -1.93 -13.55
C LYS A 18 8.25 -2.83 -12.34
N LYS A 19 9.45 -3.41 -12.19
CA LYS A 19 9.80 -4.25 -11.03
C LYS A 19 9.71 -3.48 -9.72
N LYS A 20 10.16 -2.22 -9.73
CA LYS A 20 10.08 -1.32 -8.58
C LYS A 20 8.63 -0.98 -8.23
N LEU A 21 7.77 -0.78 -9.22
CA LEU A 21 6.33 -0.63 -9.00
C LEU A 21 5.71 -1.85 -8.32
N VAL A 22 5.95 -3.04 -8.84
CA VAL A 22 5.39 -4.29 -8.28
C VAL A 22 5.87 -4.49 -6.85
N LYS A 23 7.16 -4.28 -6.57
CA LYS A 23 7.71 -4.34 -5.21
C LYS A 23 7.04 -3.33 -4.29
N SER A 24 6.84 -2.11 -4.74
CA SER A 24 6.15 -1.09 -3.95
C SER A 24 4.71 -1.49 -3.64
N LYS A 25 3.94 -1.94 -4.64
CA LYS A 25 2.57 -2.44 -4.44
C LYS A 25 2.52 -3.59 -3.44
N LEU A 26 3.45 -4.53 -3.53
CA LEU A 26 3.55 -5.64 -2.59
C LEU A 26 3.82 -5.16 -1.16
N LEU A 27 4.77 -4.23 -0.97
CA LEU A 27 5.05 -3.65 0.34
C LEU A 27 3.85 -2.90 0.92
N TYR A 28 3.10 -2.16 0.10
CA TYR A 28 1.86 -1.51 0.52
C TYR A 28 0.81 -2.54 0.97
N ALA A 29 0.58 -3.58 0.18
CA ALA A 29 -0.37 -4.64 0.50
C ALA A 29 -0.01 -5.38 1.79
N ILE A 30 1.27 -5.76 1.95
CA ILE A 30 1.78 -6.38 3.18
C ILE A 30 1.61 -5.44 4.38
N SER A 31 1.94 -4.16 4.23
CA SER A 31 1.84 -3.18 5.31
C SER A 31 0.39 -2.99 5.76
N ILE A 32 -0.55 -2.87 4.81
CA ILE A 32 -1.99 -2.79 5.11
C ILE A 32 -2.47 -4.07 5.78
N GLY A 33 -2.10 -5.24 5.25
CA GLY A 33 -2.46 -6.54 5.83
C GLY A 33 -1.94 -6.71 7.26
N PHE A 34 -0.71 -6.28 7.53
CA PHE A 34 -0.12 -6.30 8.87
C PHE A 34 -0.87 -5.39 9.85
N LEU A 35 -1.16 -4.15 9.45
CA LEU A 35 -1.92 -3.20 10.27
C LEU A 35 -3.35 -3.70 10.54
N ALA A 36 -4.01 -4.27 9.52
CA ALA A 36 -5.33 -4.90 9.67
C ALA A 36 -5.27 -6.12 10.61
N GLY A 37 -4.22 -6.94 10.51
CA GLY A 37 -3.99 -8.06 11.42
C GLY A 37 -3.86 -7.61 12.88
N ILE A 38 -3.11 -6.54 13.15
CA ILE A 38 -3.01 -5.94 14.48
C ILE A 38 -4.37 -5.48 14.99
N LEU A 39 -5.18 -4.83 14.15
CA LEU A 39 -6.53 -4.39 14.52
C LEU A 39 -7.43 -5.57 14.89
N ILE A 40 -7.46 -6.60 14.06
CA ILE A 40 -8.27 -7.81 14.31
C ILE A 40 -7.80 -8.47 15.61
N PHE A 41 -6.50 -8.69 15.77
CA PHE A 41 -5.95 -9.29 16.97
C PHE A 41 -6.26 -8.46 18.23
N GLY A 42 -6.14 -7.13 18.15
CA GLY A 42 -6.46 -6.21 19.24
C GLY A 42 -7.93 -6.29 19.64
N VAL A 43 -8.85 -6.27 18.67
CA VAL A 43 -10.30 -6.38 18.92
C VAL A 43 -10.66 -7.74 19.51
N VAL A 44 -10.13 -8.84 18.95
CA VAL A 44 -10.39 -10.20 19.45
C VAL A 44 -9.86 -10.36 20.88
N SER A 45 -8.63 -9.92 21.14
CA SER A 45 -8.02 -9.99 22.47
C SER A 45 -8.79 -9.16 23.50
N TRP A 46 -9.27 -7.98 23.11
CA TRP A 46 -10.12 -7.15 23.96
C TRP A 46 -11.48 -7.81 24.23
N SER A 47 -12.10 -8.40 23.22
CA SER A 47 -13.40 -9.08 23.34
C SER A 47 -13.33 -10.32 24.24
N LEU A 48 -12.22 -11.04 24.22
CA LEU A 48 -11.97 -12.23 25.05
C LEU A 48 -11.52 -11.88 26.48
N SER A 49 -11.15 -10.63 26.74
CA SER A 49 -10.71 -10.20 28.06
C SER A 49 -11.89 -10.00 29.00
N SER A 50 -11.80 -10.53 30.23
CA SER A 50 -12.83 -10.36 31.27
C SER A 50 -13.00 -8.90 31.70
N GLU A 51 -11.95 -8.08 31.58
CA GLU A 51 -11.98 -6.65 31.88
C GLU A 51 -12.07 -5.82 30.60
N LYS A 52 -13.26 -5.30 30.30
CA LYS A 52 -13.49 -4.46 29.11
C LYS A 52 -12.99 -3.03 29.32
N LYS A 53 -11.67 -2.86 29.30
CA LYS A 53 -11.04 -1.53 29.35
C LYS A 53 -11.06 -0.90 27.97
N PHE A 54 -12.01 -0.01 27.73
CA PHE A 54 -12.11 0.74 26.45
C PHE A 54 -10.86 1.56 26.12
N GLY A 55 -10.07 1.94 27.13
CA GLY A 55 -8.77 2.60 26.94
C GLY A 55 -7.78 1.82 26.08
N PHE A 56 -7.91 0.48 26.03
CA PHE A 56 -7.11 -0.38 25.16
C PHE A 56 -7.40 -0.20 23.66
N LEU A 57 -8.59 0.32 23.30
CA LEU A 57 -8.96 0.56 21.91
C LEU A 57 -8.42 1.90 21.39
N ILE A 58 -8.04 2.83 22.26
CA ILE A 58 -7.58 4.17 21.87
C ILE A 58 -6.31 4.11 20.98
N PRO A 59 -5.27 3.32 21.32
CA PRO A 59 -4.09 3.19 20.46
C PRO A 59 -4.38 2.58 19.08
N MET A 60 -5.48 1.84 18.91
CA MET A 60 -5.86 1.26 17.62
C MET A 60 -6.28 2.30 16.57
N LEU A 61 -6.57 3.53 16.98
CA LEU A 61 -6.78 4.62 16.02
C LEU A 61 -5.53 4.93 15.20
N ILE A 62 -4.33 4.68 15.74
CA ILE A 62 -3.06 4.90 15.05
C ILE A 62 -2.98 4.04 13.78
N PRO A 63 -3.05 2.69 13.83
CA PRO A 63 -3.02 1.86 12.63
C PRO A 63 -4.16 2.19 11.65
N VAL A 64 -5.35 2.58 12.12
CA VAL A 64 -6.46 3.02 11.24
C VAL A 64 -6.06 4.25 10.41
N VAL A 65 -5.49 5.27 11.05
CA VAL A 65 -5.02 6.48 10.36
C VAL A 65 -3.92 6.16 9.35
N PHE A 66 -3.00 5.25 9.70
CA PHE A 66 -1.95 4.80 8.78
C PHE A 66 -2.52 4.06 7.56
N ILE A 67 -3.47 3.14 7.75
CA ILE A 67 -4.16 2.46 6.64
C ILE A 67 -4.86 3.47 5.73
N TYR A 68 -5.62 4.41 6.31
CA TYR A 68 -6.31 5.45 5.54
C TYR A 68 -5.32 6.29 4.70
N ARG A 69 -4.19 6.69 5.30
CA ARG A 69 -3.15 7.44 4.59
C ARG A 69 -2.50 6.62 3.47
N LEU A 70 -2.24 5.34 3.69
CA LEU A 70 -1.69 4.43 2.68
C LEU A 70 -2.67 4.24 1.51
N LEU A 71 -3.97 4.07 1.79
CA LEU A 71 -5.01 3.93 0.76
C LEU A 71 -5.24 5.23 -0.03
N LYS A 72 -5.17 6.38 0.65
CA LYS A 72 -5.34 7.69 0.01
C LYS A 72 -4.09 8.16 -0.73
N THR A 73 -2.96 7.46 -0.59
CA THR A 73 -1.76 7.81 -1.34
C THR A 73 -2.08 7.67 -2.82
N PRO A 74 -2.02 8.76 -3.60
CA PRO A 74 -2.41 8.74 -5.00
C PRO A 74 -1.59 7.68 -5.72
N ASN A 75 -2.25 6.96 -6.64
CA ASN A 75 -1.64 5.94 -7.46
C ASN A 75 -0.64 6.62 -8.42
N LYS A 76 0.54 7.00 -7.90
CA LYS A 76 1.65 7.71 -8.58
C LYS A 76 2.19 6.97 -9.80
N ASN A 77 1.66 5.79 -10.06
CA ASN A 77 2.16 4.84 -11.03
C ASN A 77 1.20 4.65 -12.20
N LYS A 78 0.05 5.35 -12.23
CA LYS A 78 -0.87 5.29 -13.39
C LYS A 78 -0.16 5.67 -14.68
N ASP A 79 0.62 6.74 -14.67
CA ASP A 79 1.36 7.18 -15.87
C ASP A 79 2.35 6.11 -16.37
N LEU A 80 2.99 5.37 -15.45
CA LEU A 80 3.89 4.27 -15.79
C LEU A 80 3.14 3.01 -16.24
N GLU A 81 1.99 2.71 -15.63
CA GLU A 81 1.11 1.63 -16.11
C GLU A 81 0.57 1.91 -17.51
N ASP A 82 0.22 3.16 -17.81
CA ASP A 82 -0.28 3.57 -19.12
C ASP A 82 0.82 3.43 -20.19
N VAL A 83 2.04 3.91 -19.93
CA VAL A 83 3.18 3.74 -20.86
C VAL A 83 3.55 2.27 -21.06
N LEU A 84 3.54 1.45 -20.00
CA LEU A 84 3.79 0.01 -20.10
C LEU A 84 2.73 -0.71 -20.94
N LYS A 85 1.45 -0.32 -20.83
CA LYS A 85 0.35 -0.88 -21.63
C LYS A 85 0.42 -0.47 -23.08
N GLU A 86 0.67 0.81 -23.35
CA GLU A 86 0.79 1.34 -24.71
C GLU A 86 1.93 0.67 -25.51
N ARG A 87 2.99 0.22 -24.82
CA ARG A 87 4.12 -0.51 -25.42
C ARG A 87 4.00 -2.05 -25.36
N GLU A 88 2.85 -2.58 -24.93
CA GLU A 88 2.61 -4.04 -24.79
C GLU A 88 3.60 -4.76 -23.85
N LEU A 89 4.13 -4.05 -22.85
CA LEU A 89 5.07 -4.57 -21.86
C LEU A 89 4.37 -5.05 -20.58
N ILE A 90 3.04 -5.02 -20.52
CA ILE A 90 2.19 -5.56 -19.44
C ILE A 90 0.82 -6.02 -19.94
#